data_AF-A0A964T5L5-F1
#
_entry.id   AF-A0A964T5L5-F1
#
_cell.length_a   1.000
_cell.length_b   1.000
_cell.length_c   1.000
_cell.angle_alpha   90.00
_cell.angle_beta   90.00
_cell.angle_gamma   90.00
#
_symmetry.space_group_name_H-M   'P 1'
#
loop_
_entity.id
_entity.type
_entity.pdbx_description
1 polymer ?
#
loop_
_entity_poly.entity_id
_entity_poly.type
_entity_poly.pdbx_seq_one_letter_code
_entity_poly.pdbx_strand_id
1 'polypeptide(L)'
;MKFTRLRITGFKSFVEPTDIPIEPGLTGIIGPNGCGKSNLVEALRFVMGESSHKALRGGGMDDVIFAGTNNRPARSWAEVRLSVVPAGGRPLPPGAQAGEPVEVARRIERDSGSVYRLNGREARARDVQLLFADAATGSRSAALVRQGQVSELIAAKPVQRRGILEDAAGVAGLHSRRHEAELKLGQAEQNLARLDDVTGEIGVQIDSLKRQARQAARYRNLSGEIRKAEAALFFVRWSAAAERLREAEGAARAALAALAEATAAQAGA
;
A
#
# COMPACT_ATOMS: atom_id res chain seq x y z
N MET A 1 17.40 27.04 5.46
CA MET A 1 17.75 26.34 4.19
C MET A 1 18.32 27.38 3.27
N LYS A 2 19.50 27.16 2.69
CA LYS A 2 20.16 28.12 1.78
C LYS A 2 20.21 27.53 0.38
N PHE A 3 19.75 28.26 -0.64
CA PHE A 3 19.86 27.83 -2.04
C PHE A 3 21.24 28.25 -2.56
N THR A 4 21.93 27.34 -3.24
CA THR A 4 23.32 27.55 -3.69
C THR A 4 23.46 27.49 -5.21
N ARG A 5 22.66 26.65 -5.87
CA ARG A 5 22.70 26.51 -7.32
C ARG A 5 21.37 26.03 -7.86
N LEU A 6 20.95 26.63 -8.97
CA LEU A 6 19.78 26.22 -9.76
C LEU A 6 20.25 25.82 -11.16
N ARG A 7 20.08 24.54 -11.51
CA ARG A 7 20.35 24.02 -12.86
C ARG A 7 19.03 23.76 -13.57
N ILE A 8 18.89 24.29 -14.78
CA ILE A 8 17.66 24.20 -15.57
C ILE A 8 17.98 23.65 -16.95
N THR A 9 17.19 22.72 -17.47
CA THR A 9 17.35 22.18 -18.82
C THR A 9 16.00 21.83 -19.41
N GLY A 10 15.77 22.23 -20.67
CA GLY A 10 14.53 21.96 -21.41
C GLY A 10 13.27 22.61 -20.82
N PHE A 11 13.40 23.52 -19.85
CA PHE A 11 12.27 24.12 -19.12
C PHE A 11 11.90 25.47 -19.73
N LYS A 12 10.73 25.55 -20.36
CA LYS A 12 10.22 26.77 -21.01
C LYS A 12 11.29 27.43 -21.88
N SER A 13 11.69 28.67 -21.56
CA SER A 13 12.72 29.41 -22.30
C SER A 13 14.15 28.85 -22.18
N PHE A 14 14.42 27.93 -21.24
CA PHE A 14 15.75 27.36 -20.99
C PHE A 14 15.95 26.07 -21.78
N VAL A 15 16.30 26.20 -23.06
CA VAL A 15 16.49 25.05 -23.97
C VAL A 15 17.76 24.26 -23.63
N GLU A 16 18.86 24.98 -23.42
CA GLU A 16 20.16 24.41 -23.09
C GLU A 16 20.38 24.38 -21.57
N PRO A 17 21.21 23.44 -21.07
CA PRO A 17 21.58 23.41 -19.67
C PRO A 17 22.13 24.76 -19.21
N THR A 18 21.46 25.37 -18.24
CA THR A 18 21.85 26.65 -17.67
C THR A 18 22.08 26.46 -16.18
N ASP A 19 23.29 26.80 -15.73
CA ASP A 19 23.68 26.80 -14.32
C ASP A 19 23.64 28.21 -13.76
N ILE A 20 22.89 28.40 -12.68
CA ILE A 20 22.70 29.69 -12.03
C ILE A 20 23.21 29.55 -10.60
N PRO A 21 24.40 30.08 -10.29
CA PRO A 21 24.88 30.16 -8.91
C PRO A 21 24.02 31.15 -8.12
N ILE A 22 23.74 30.82 -6.86
CA ILE A 22 23.04 31.69 -5.91
C ILE A 22 24.03 31.98 -4.80
N GLU A 23 24.66 33.15 -4.88
CA GLU A 23 25.70 33.56 -3.95
C GLU A 23 25.09 34.18 -2.68
N PRO A 24 25.82 34.19 -1.55
CA PRO A 24 25.40 34.89 -0.35
C PRO A 24 25.15 36.39 -0.61
N GLY A 25 24.07 36.92 -0.03
CA GLY A 25 23.70 38.33 -0.17
C GLY A 25 22.55 38.54 -1.16
N LEU A 26 22.68 39.55 -2.02
CA LEU A 26 21.66 39.92 -3.00
C LEU A 26 22.06 39.45 -4.41
N THR A 27 21.32 38.48 -4.94
CA THR A 27 21.45 38.05 -6.35
C THR A 27 20.41 38.78 -7.19
N GLY A 28 20.85 39.66 -8.10
CA GLY A 28 19.99 40.36 -9.05
C GLY A 28 19.91 39.63 -10.39
N ILE A 29 18.69 39.41 -10.90
CA ILE A 29 18.47 38.84 -12.24
C ILE A 29 17.93 39.95 -13.15
N ILE A 30 18.72 40.33 -14.15
CA ILE A 30 18.37 41.38 -15.12
C ILE A 30 18.29 40.81 -16.54
N GLY A 31 17.57 41.51 -17.41
CA GLY A 31 17.43 41.15 -18.81
C GLY A 31 16.19 41.78 -19.44
N PRO A 32 16.09 41.80 -20.79
CA PRO A 32 14.97 42.40 -21.49
C PRO A 32 13.65 41.66 -21.23
N ASN A 33 12.53 42.29 -21.57
CA ASN A 33 11.22 41.63 -21.47
C ASN A 33 11.17 40.41 -22.40
N GLY A 34 10.57 39.32 -21.92
CA GLY A 34 10.47 38.07 -22.66
C GLY A 34 11.70 37.15 -22.61
N CYS A 35 12.82 37.54 -21.98
CA CYS A 35 14.02 36.68 -21.91
C CYS A 35 13.92 35.49 -20.92
N GLY A 36 12.76 35.27 -20.30
CA GLY A 36 12.53 34.13 -19.41
C GLY A 36 12.80 34.37 -17.93
N LYS A 37 13.01 35.61 -17.47
CA LYS A 37 13.24 35.93 -16.04
C LYS A 37 12.20 35.31 -15.11
N SER A 38 10.91 35.47 -15.43
CA SER A 38 9.81 34.90 -14.64
C SER A 38 9.81 33.38 -14.59
N ASN A 39 10.38 32.71 -15.62
CA ASN A 39 10.47 31.26 -15.66
C ASN A 39 11.46 30.70 -14.62
N LEU A 40 12.37 31.53 -14.08
CA LEU A 40 13.26 31.11 -12.99
C LEU A 40 12.50 30.85 -11.69
N VAL A 41 11.57 31.75 -11.35
CA VAL A 41 10.71 31.59 -10.18
C VAL A 41 9.80 30.37 -10.37
N GLU A 42 9.31 30.15 -11.59
CA GLU A 42 8.49 28.98 -11.91
C GLU A 42 9.30 27.68 -11.85
N ALA A 43 10.56 27.68 -12.29
CA ALA A 43 11.47 26.54 -12.17
C ALA A 43 11.72 26.18 -10.70
N LEU A 44 11.96 27.19 -9.84
CA LEU A 44 12.08 26.99 -8.39
C LEU A 44 10.80 26.35 -7.82
N ARG A 45 9.62 26.92 -8.11
CA ARG A 45 8.35 26.35 -7.63
C ARG A 45 8.10 24.93 -8.14
N PHE A 46 8.47 24.65 -9.39
CA PHE A 46 8.35 23.34 -10.00
C PHE A 46 9.19 22.28 -9.28
N VAL A 47 10.48 22.55 -9.02
CA VAL A 47 11.36 21.61 -8.30
C VAL A 47 11.00 21.49 -6.82
N MET A 48 10.47 22.56 -6.21
CA MET A 48 10.00 22.59 -4.82
C MET A 48 8.64 21.91 -4.61
N GLY A 49 8.06 21.30 -5.65
CA GLY A 49 6.89 20.43 -5.52
C GLY A 49 5.55 21.05 -5.91
N GLU A 50 5.51 22.17 -6.65
CA GLU A 50 4.24 22.69 -7.19
C GLU A 50 3.63 21.70 -8.21
N SER A 51 2.43 21.20 -7.91
CA SER A 51 1.70 20.26 -8.74
C SER A 51 0.66 20.94 -9.65
N SER A 52 0.35 22.22 -9.42
CA SER A 52 -0.62 22.94 -10.24
C SER A 52 0.03 23.54 -11.49
N HIS A 53 -0.36 23.02 -12.67
CA HIS A 53 0.04 23.61 -13.95
C HIS A 53 -0.41 25.07 -14.09
N LYS A 54 -1.58 25.43 -13.55
CA LYS A 54 -2.07 26.83 -13.52
C LYS A 54 -1.12 27.74 -12.75
N ALA A 55 -0.61 27.26 -11.62
CA ALA A 55 0.36 28.00 -10.81
C ALA A 55 1.71 28.18 -11.52
N LEU A 56 2.06 27.26 -12.42
CA LEU A 56 3.21 27.32 -13.32
C LEU A 56 2.86 27.98 -14.67
N ARG A 57 1.69 28.62 -14.83
CA ARG A 57 1.25 29.28 -16.06
C ARG A 57 1.29 28.39 -17.31
N GLY A 58 0.88 27.13 -17.16
CA GLY A 58 0.64 26.18 -18.25
C GLY A 58 -0.84 25.80 -18.37
N GLY A 59 -1.28 25.44 -19.57
CA GLY A 59 -2.56 24.79 -19.83
C GLY A 59 -2.56 23.32 -19.36
N GLY A 60 -1.40 22.66 -19.45
CA GLY A 60 -1.10 21.35 -18.86
C GLY A 60 0.24 21.35 -18.14
N MET A 61 0.56 20.25 -17.44
CA MET A 61 1.87 20.13 -16.77
C MET A 61 3.02 20.04 -17.80
N ASP A 62 2.77 19.42 -18.96
CA ASP A 62 3.77 19.25 -20.02
C ASP A 62 4.17 20.58 -20.69
N ASP A 63 3.40 21.65 -20.49
CA ASP A 63 3.73 22.99 -21.00
C ASP A 63 4.93 23.64 -20.31
N VAL A 64 5.44 23.02 -19.24
CA VAL A 64 6.73 23.40 -18.67
C VAL A 64 7.91 22.95 -19.54
N ILE A 65 7.70 21.98 -20.44
CA ILE A 65 8.71 21.48 -21.37
C ILE A 65 8.79 22.42 -22.56
N PHE A 66 9.99 22.80 -22.98
CA PHE A 66 10.22 23.67 -24.13
C PHE A 66 9.47 23.17 -25.37
N ALA A 67 8.52 23.99 -25.83
CA ALA A 67 7.59 23.67 -26.93
C ALA A 67 8.21 23.84 -28.33
N GLY A 68 9.46 24.30 -28.42
CA GLY A 68 10.09 24.60 -29.70
C GLY A 68 9.89 26.05 -30.14
N THR A 69 10.64 26.44 -31.17
CA THR A 69 10.54 27.70 -31.90
C THR A 69 10.80 27.42 -33.38
N ASN A 70 10.61 28.40 -34.27
CA ASN A 70 10.91 28.23 -35.70
C ASN A 70 12.34 27.72 -35.97
N ASN A 71 13.29 28.06 -35.10
CA ASN A 71 14.71 27.73 -35.27
C ASN A 71 15.18 26.58 -34.36
N ARG A 72 14.32 26.05 -33.47
CA ARG A 72 14.71 25.00 -32.51
C ARG A 72 13.58 24.01 -32.28
N PRO A 73 13.82 22.69 -32.38
CA PRO A 73 12.80 21.69 -32.14
C PRO A 73 12.35 21.68 -30.67
N ALA A 74 11.13 21.20 -30.43
CA ALA A 74 10.63 20.95 -29.09
C ALA A 74 11.49 19.90 -28.37
N ARG A 75 11.62 20.01 -27.04
CA ARG A 75 12.22 18.95 -26.21
C ARG A 75 11.16 17.94 -25.80
N SER A 76 11.55 16.69 -25.53
CA SER A 76 10.66 15.66 -24.97
C SER A 76 10.60 15.69 -23.44
N TRP A 77 11.56 16.34 -22.79
CA TRP A 77 11.66 16.40 -21.33
C TRP A 77 12.21 17.75 -20.84
N ALA A 78 11.96 18.04 -19.56
CA ALA A 78 12.56 19.15 -18.83
C ALA A 78 13.05 18.66 -17.46
N GLU A 79 14.14 19.22 -16.96
CA GLU A 79 14.67 18.93 -15.63
C GLU A 79 15.08 20.23 -14.95
N VAL A 80 14.72 20.34 -13.68
CA VAL A 80 15.20 21.40 -12.80
C VAL A 80 15.85 20.74 -11.60
N ARG A 81 17.07 21.17 -11.26
CA ARG A 81 17.80 20.76 -10.06
C ARG A 81 18.09 21.96 -9.20
N LEU A 82 17.86 21.82 -7.90
CA LEU A 82 18.12 22.83 -6.89
C LEU A 82 19.04 22.24 -5.82
N SER A 83 20.23 22.82 -5.70
CA SER A 83 21.17 22.51 -4.64
C SER A 83 20.88 23.39 -3.43
N VAL A 84 20.63 22.75 -2.29
CA VAL A 84 20.24 23.40 -1.03
C VAL A 84 21.13 22.94 0.10
N VAL A 85 21.55 23.85 0.97
CA VAL A 85 22.23 23.51 2.22
C VAL A 85 21.22 23.63 3.36
N PRO A 86 20.85 22.51 4.01
CA PRO A 86 19.98 22.53 5.18
C PRO A 86 20.63 23.32 6.33
N ALA A 87 19.82 24.05 7.10
CA ALA A 87 20.29 24.64 8.34
C ALA A 87 20.28 23.58 9.45
N GLY A 88 21.20 23.67 10.42
CA GLY A 88 21.25 22.74 11.55
C GLY A 88 19.93 22.71 12.36
N GLY A 89 19.61 21.55 12.94
CA GLY A 89 18.43 21.35 13.80
C GLY A 89 17.10 21.10 13.07
N ARG A 90 17.10 20.93 11.75
CA ARG A 90 15.89 20.58 10.98
C ARG A 90 15.90 19.12 10.50
N PRO A 91 14.72 18.50 10.29
CA PRO A 91 14.62 17.17 9.71
C PRO A 91 15.32 17.11 8.36
N LEU A 92 16.20 16.13 8.19
CA LEU A 92 16.97 15.91 6.97
C LEU A 92 16.35 14.74 6.19
N PRO A 93 16.46 14.74 4.85
CA PRO A 93 16.14 13.56 4.05
C PRO A 93 16.94 12.32 4.53
N PRO A 94 16.41 11.10 4.34
CA PRO A 94 17.14 9.88 4.68
C PRO A 94 18.52 9.84 4.00
N GLY A 95 19.59 9.74 4.81
CA GLY A 95 20.97 9.71 4.33
C GLY A 95 21.64 11.07 4.09
N ALA A 96 20.98 12.19 4.41
CA ALA A 96 21.59 13.51 4.39
C ALA A 96 22.11 13.90 5.79
N GLN A 97 23.31 14.49 5.85
CA GLN A 97 23.88 15.04 7.09
C GLN A 97 23.71 16.57 7.15
N ALA A 98 23.68 17.11 8.37
CA ALA A 98 23.58 18.55 8.57
C ALA A 98 24.84 19.24 8.03
N GLY A 99 24.66 20.26 7.17
CA GLY A 99 25.76 20.99 6.54
C GLY A 99 26.20 20.45 5.17
N GLU A 100 25.73 19.27 4.76
CA GLU A 100 25.96 18.76 3.40
C GLU A 100 24.94 19.33 2.41
N PRO A 101 25.37 19.65 1.17
CA PRO A 101 24.44 20.06 0.13
C PRO A 101 23.54 18.90 -0.28
N VAL A 102 22.23 19.13 -0.23
CA VAL A 102 21.20 18.26 -0.77
C VAL A 102 20.85 18.73 -2.18
N GLU A 103 20.80 17.82 -3.15
CA GLU A 103 20.29 18.08 -4.49
C GLU A 103 18.85 17.58 -4.60
N VAL A 104 17.92 18.50 -4.87
CA VAL A 104 16.55 18.17 -5.23
C VAL A 104 16.41 18.33 -6.74
N ALA A 105 15.96 17.29 -7.43
CA ALA A 105 15.69 17.34 -8.85
C ALA A 105 14.25 16.93 -9.14
N ARG A 106 13.64 17.59 -10.12
CA ARG A 106 12.38 17.15 -10.72
C ARG A 106 12.56 17.10 -12.22
N ARG A 107 12.33 15.92 -12.80
CA ARG A 107 12.31 15.69 -14.24
C ARG A 107 10.90 15.38 -14.70
N ILE A 108 10.48 15.96 -15.81
CA ILE A 108 9.21 15.67 -16.46
C ILE A 108 9.45 15.30 -17.91
N GLU A 109 8.69 14.33 -18.39
CA GLU A 109 8.73 13.86 -19.77
C GLU A 109 7.30 13.87 -20.33
N ARG A 110 7.16 14.27 -21.59
CA ARG A 110 5.85 14.39 -22.25
C ARG A 110 5.10 13.07 -22.14
N ASP A 111 3.82 13.17 -21.81
CA ASP A 111 2.89 12.04 -21.70
C ASP A 111 3.29 10.97 -20.67
N SER A 112 4.38 11.20 -19.91
CA SER A 112 4.96 10.23 -18.96
C SER A 112 4.95 10.73 -17.50
N GLY A 113 4.64 12.02 -17.29
CA GLY A 113 4.58 12.62 -15.96
C GLY A 113 5.96 13.02 -15.42
N SER A 114 6.02 13.27 -14.10
CA SER A 114 7.22 13.81 -13.45
C SER A 114 7.76 12.92 -12.33
N VAL A 115 9.07 12.73 -12.31
CA VAL A 115 9.82 11.98 -11.29
C VAL A 115 10.64 12.97 -10.45
N TYR A 116 10.60 12.79 -9.13
CA TYR A 116 11.44 13.54 -8.19
C TYR A 116 12.64 12.70 -7.78
N ARG A 117 13.78 13.37 -7.59
CA ARG A 117 14.99 12.77 -7.04
C ARG A 117 15.57 13.62 -5.92
N LEU A 118 16.01 12.97 -4.86
CA LEU A 118 16.77 13.55 -3.75
C LEU A 118 18.15 12.88 -3.75
N ASN A 119 19.21 13.65 -3.95
CA ASN A 119 20.59 13.15 -4.07
C ASN A 119 20.71 11.98 -5.08
N GLY A 120 20.03 12.11 -6.22
CA GLY A 120 20.02 11.09 -7.28
C GLY A 120 19.09 9.90 -7.05
N ARG A 121 18.55 9.69 -5.84
CA ARG A 121 17.59 8.62 -5.54
C ARG A 121 16.16 9.09 -5.78
N GLU A 122 15.32 8.23 -6.34
CA GLU A 122 13.91 8.54 -6.54
C GLU A 122 13.20 8.82 -5.21
N ALA A 123 12.38 9.86 -5.20
CA ALA A 123 11.64 10.30 -4.02
C ALA A 123 10.19 10.57 -4.38
N ARG A 124 9.29 10.47 -3.41
CA ARG A 124 7.88 10.81 -3.65
C ARG A 124 7.72 12.33 -3.65
N ALA A 125 6.79 12.83 -4.47
CA ALA A 125 6.47 14.25 -4.51
C ALA A 125 6.14 14.83 -3.12
N ARG A 126 5.45 14.04 -2.29
CA ARG A 126 5.12 14.43 -0.90
C ARG A 126 6.38 14.61 -0.04
N ASP A 127 7.36 13.72 -0.14
CA ASP A 127 8.58 13.81 0.67
C ASP A 127 9.36 15.11 0.35
N VAL A 128 9.39 15.50 -0.94
CA VAL A 128 9.97 16.78 -1.39
C VAL A 128 9.17 17.98 -0.88
N GLN A 129 7.84 17.92 -0.94
CA GLN A 129 6.98 18.99 -0.41
C GLN A 129 7.18 19.20 1.09
N LEU A 130 7.24 18.12 1.88
CA LEU A 130 7.50 18.18 3.32
C LEU A 130 8.87 18.79 3.63
N LEU A 131 9.92 18.40 2.89
CA LEU A 131 11.28 18.93 3.05
C LEU A 131 11.29 20.47 2.98
N PHE A 132 10.60 21.04 2.00
CA PHE A 132 10.53 22.50 1.83
C PHE A 132 9.52 23.18 2.77
N ALA A 133 8.44 22.50 3.15
CA ALA A 133 7.45 23.01 4.11
C ALA A 133 8.07 23.18 5.51
N ASP A 134 8.81 22.18 6.00
CA ASP A 134 9.57 22.27 7.27
C ASP A 134 10.62 23.38 7.23
N ALA A 135 11.09 23.72 6.03
CA ALA A 135 12.03 24.80 5.86
C ALA A 135 11.40 26.21 5.85
N ALA A 136 10.05 26.30 5.86
CA ALA A 136 9.26 27.50 5.56
C ALA A 136 9.53 28.10 4.16
N THR A 137 10.13 27.31 3.29
CA THR A 137 10.52 27.70 1.93
C THR A 137 9.86 26.76 0.94
N GLY A 138 8.56 26.49 1.06
CA GLY A 138 7.76 25.70 0.11
C GLY A 138 7.55 26.39 -1.24
N SER A 139 7.06 25.65 -2.24
CA SER A 139 6.68 26.19 -3.56
C SER A 139 5.56 27.25 -3.50
N ARG A 140 4.85 27.34 -2.37
CA ARG A 140 3.82 28.34 -2.07
C ARG A 140 4.18 29.27 -0.92
N SER A 141 5.44 29.24 -0.47
CA SER A 141 5.90 30.09 0.64
C SER A 141 5.67 31.57 0.34
N ALA A 142 5.27 32.32 1.36
CA ALA A 142 5.15 33.78 1.29
C ALA A 142 6.47 34.48 0.90
N ALA A 143 7.62 33.82 1.09
CA ALA A 143 8.93 34.33 0.69
C ALA A 143 9.11 34.36 -0.84
N LEU A 144 8.32 33.60 -1.61
CA LEU A 144 8.33 33.63 -3.07
C LEU A 144 7.23 34.58 -3.55
N VAL A 145 7.60 35.82 -3.83
CA VAL A 145 6.66 36.84 -4.33
C VAL A 145 6.65 36.86 -5.86
N ARG A 146 5.53 36.46 -6.46
CA ARG A 146 5.29 36.56 -7.90
C ARG A 146 4.53 37.83 -8.28
N GLN A 147 4.61 38.19 -9.55
CA GLN A 147 3.81 39.27 -10.11
C GLN A 147 2.32 39.03 -9.86
N GLY A 148 1.62 40.06 -9.36
CA GLY A 148 0.20 40.00 -9.02
C GLY A 148 -0.15 39.38 -7.67
N GLN A 149 0.80 38.76 -6.96
CA GLN A 149 0.53 38.10 -5.67
C GLN A 149 0.09 39.07 -4.58
N VAL A 150 0.61 40.30 -4.58
CA VAL A 150 0.19 41.32 -3.60
C VAL A 150 -1.30 41.64 -3.77
N SER A 151 -1.75 41.81 -5.00
CA SER A 151 -3.17 42.05 -5.31
C SER A 151 -4.04 40.84 -4.94
N GLU A 152 -3.58 39.62 -5.23
CA GLU A 152 -4.27 38.39 -4.83
C GLU A 152 -4.40 38.28 -3.30
N LEU A 153 -3.35 38.63 -2.54
CA LEU A 153 -3.34 38.59 -1.09
C LEU A 153 -4.34 39.58 -0.48
N ILE A 154 -4.44 40.78 -1.06
CA ILE A 154 -5.42 41.81 -0.64
C ILE A 154 -6.85 41.30 -0.85
N ALA A 155 -7.12 40.65 -1.99
CA ALA A 155 -8.43 40.11 -2.34
C ALA A 155 -8.75 38.76 -1.68
N ALA A 156 -7.77 38.09 -1.06
CA ALA A 156 -7.92 36.73 -0.55
C ALA A 156 -8.97 36.63 0.57
N LYS A 157 -9.69 35.51 0.61
CA LYS A 157 -10.66 35.21 1.68
C LYS A 157 -9.93 34.94 3.01
N PRO A 158 -10.60 35.12 4.17
CA PRO A 158 -9.98 34.89 5.49
C PRO A 158 -9.29 33.51 5.62
N VAL A 159 -9.92 32.45 5.12
CA VAL A 159 -9.35 31.09 5.14
C VAL A 159 -8.03 31.00 4.36
N GLN A 160 -7.95 31.67 3.19
CA GLN A 160 -6.74 31.68 2.36
C GLN A 160 -5.63 32.50 3.03
N ARG A 161 -5.96 33.63 3.66
CA ARG A 161 -5.00 34.44 4.42
C ARG A 161 -4.46 33.69 5.64
N ARG A 162 -5.29 32.90 6.31
CA ARG A 162 -4.87 32.10 7.46
C ARG A 162 -3.70 31.18 7.11
N GLY A 163 -3.75 30.50 5.97
CA GLY A 163 -2.65 29.64 5.50
C GLY A 163 -1.33 30.40 5.34
N ILE A 164 -1.37 31.64 4.84
CA ILE A 164 -0.17 32.49 4.70
C ILE A 164 0.42 32.84 6.07
N LEU A 165 -0.43 33.13 7.05
CA LEU A 165 0.00 33.40 8.43
C LEU A 165 0.56 32.16 9.11
N GLU A 166 -0.05 30.99 8.90
CA GLU A 166 0.42 29.70 9.41
C GLU A 166 1.79 29.32 8.81
N ASP A 167 1.99 29.57 7.51
CA ASP A 167 3.29 29.41 6.84
C ASP A 167 4.34 30.36 7.41
N ALA A 168 3.99 31.63 7.61
CA ALA A 168 4.89 32.65 8.17
C ALA A 168 5.25 32.37 9.64
N ALA A 169 4.32 31.82 10.41
CA ALA A 169 4.54 31.38 11.79
C ALA A 169 5.31 30.05 11.87
N GLY A 170 5.57 29.38 10.76
CA GLY A 170 6.30 28.11 10.70
C GLY A 170 5.51 26.91 11.26
N VAL A 171 4.19 27.04 11.42
CA VAL A 171 3.33 25.98 11.97
C VAL A 171 2.66 25.11 10.90
N ALA A 172 2.72 25.53 9.63
CA ALA A 172 2.11 24.79 8.53
C ALA A 172 2.62 23.34 8.39
N GLY A 173 3.93 23.12 8.60
CA GLY A 173 4.52 21.78 8.61
C GLY A 173 3.96 20.89 9.73
N LEU A 174 3.75 21.46 10.93
CA LEU A 174 3.15 20.75 12.07
C LEU A 174 1.70 20.36 11.78
N HIS A 175 0.90 21.26 11.22
CA HIS A 175 -0.48 20.96 10.83
C HIS A 175 -0.54 19.86 9.77
N SER A 176 0.33 19.93 8.76
CA SER A 176 0.39 18.90 7.72
C SER A 176 0.79 17.53 8.28
N ARG A 177 1.77 17.48 9.19
CA ARG A 177 2.19 16.23 9.86
C ARG A 177 1.09 15.68 10.78
N ARG A 178 0.41 16.55 11.53
CA ARG A 178 -0.71 16.16 12.39
C ARG A 178 -1.83 15.53 11.57
N HIS A 179 -2.22 16.19 10.48
CA HIS A 179 -3.25 15.68 9.59
C HIS A 179 -2.85 14.33 8.95
N GLU A 180 -1.58 14.17 8.56
CA GLU A 180 -1.09 12.89 8.04
C GLU A 180 -1.11 11.79 9.11
N ALA A 181 -0.73 12.10 10.34
CA ALA A 181 -0.80 11.17 11.46
C ALA A 181 -2.25 10.77 11.78
N GLU A 182 -3.18 11.73 11.77
CA GLU A 182 -4.63 11.49 11.93
C GLU A 182 -5.17 10.56 10.84
N LEU A 183 -4.80 10.79 9.57
CA LEU A 183 -5.20 9.92 8.46
C LEU A 183 -4.64 8.50 8.60
N LYS A 184 -3.36 8.36 8.97
CA LYS A 184 -2.72 7.07 9.22
C LYS A 184 -3.38 6.33 10.39
N LEU A 185 -3.70 7.05 11.47
CA LEU A 185 -4.40 6.50 12.62
C LEU A 185 -5.78 5.98 12.23
N GLY A 186 -6.58 6.79 11.53
CA GLY A 186 -7.91 6.35 11.08
C GLY A 186 -7.88 5.15 10.15
N GLN A 187 -6.87 5.04 9.27
CA GLN A 187 -6.66 3.85 8.44
C GLN A 187 -6.29 2.62 9.27
N ALA A 188 -5.45 2.78 10.30
CA ALA A 188 -5.09 1.68 11.20
C ALA A 188 -6.30 1.19 12.01
N GLU A 189 -7.12 2.11 12.51
CA GLU A 189 -8.36 1.80 13.23
C GLU A 189 -9.36 1.03 12.35
N GLN A 190 -9.54 1.44 11.09
CA GLN A 190 -10.38 0.70 10.15
C GLN A 190 -9.85 -0.71 9.85
N ASN A 191 -8.54 -0.87 9.76
CA ASN A 191 -7.92 -2.18 9.55
C ASN A 191 -8.09 -3.08 10.79
N LEU A 192 -7.96 -2.53 11.99
CA LEU A 192 -8.21 -3.27 13.24
C LEU A 192 -9.66 -3.75 13.33
N ALA A 193 -10.63 -2.87 13.04
CA ALA A 193 -12.05 -3.25 13.03
C ALA A 193 -12.33 -4.44 12.10
N ARG A 194 -11.72 -4.44 10.90
CA ARG A 194 -11.85 -5.57 9.96
C ARG A 194 -11.22 -6.85 10.49
N LEU A 195 -10.09 -6.76 11.19
CA LEU A 195 -9.45 -7.93 11.80
C LEU A 195 -10.29 -8.51 12.94
N ASP A 196 -10.95 -7.66 13.72
CA ASP A 196 -11.87 -8.10 14.77
C ASP A 196 -13.06 -8.87 14.18
N ASP A 197 -13.65 -8.38 13.08
CA ASP A 197 -14.72 -9.07 12.36
C ASP A 197 -14.29 -10.48 11.91
N VAL A 198 -13.13 -10.58 11.24
CA VAL A 198 -12.57 -11.87 10.77
C VAL A 198 -12.29 -12.81 11.94
N THR A 199 -11.77 -12.28 13.05
CA THR A 199 -11.51 -13.07 14.26
C THR A 199 -12.81 -13.61 14.85
N GLY A 200 -13.87 -12.80 14.85
CA GLY A 200 -15.22 -13.21 15.23
C GLY A 200 -15.76 -14.35 14.36
N GLU A 201 -15.65 -14.23 13.03
CA GLU A 201 -16.07 -15.27 12.09
C GLU A 201 -15.32 -16.60 12.30
N ILE A 202 -14.00 -16.54 12.47
CA ILE A 202 -13.18 -17.71 12.76
C ILE A 202 -13.59 -18.35 14.09
N GLY A 203 -13.91 -17.55 15.10
CA GLY A 203 -14.43 -18.03 16.39
C GLY A 203 -15.71 -18.87 16.22
N VAL A 204 -16.67 -18.37 15.43
CA VAL A 204 -17.92 -19.10 15.12
C VAL A 204 -17.63 -20.42 14.38
N GLN A 205 -16.70 -20.41 13.42
CA GLN A 205 -16.31 -21.63 12.70
C GLN A 205 -15.68 -22.68 13.63
N ILE A 206 -14.79 -22.25 14.52
CA ILE A 206 -14.16 -23.13 15.52
C ILE A 206 -15.22 -23.81 16.39
N ASP A 207 -16.21 -23.06 16.87
CA ASP A 207 -17.25 -23.62 17.73
C ASP A 207 -18.17 -24.59 17.00
N SER A 208 -18.46 -24.33 15.72
CA SER A 208 -19.16 -25.28 14.85
C SER A 208 -18.36 -26.58 14.69
N LEU A 209 -17.07 -26.49 14.36
CA LEU A 209 -16.18 -27.64 14.19
C LEU A 209 -16.04 -28.45 15.48
N LYS A 210 -15.96 -27.79 16.66
CA LYS A 210 -15.97 -28.49 17.96
C LYS A 210 -17.24 -29.30 18.17
N ARG A 211 -18.41 -28.77 17.79
CA ARG A 211 -19.69 -29.50 17.90
C ARG A 211 -19.70 -30.71 16.97
N GLN A 212 -19.27 -30.54 15.72
CA GLN A 212 -19.16 -31.63 14.75
C GLN A 212 -18.19 -32.72 15.22
N ALA A 213 -17.03 -32.35 15.77
CA ALA A 213 -16.06 -33.30 16.32
C ALA A 213 -16.66 -34.12 17.48
N ARG A 214 -17.40 -33.48 18.40
CA ARG A 214 -18.10 -34.18 19.50
C ARG A 214 -19.18 -35.14 18.97
N GLN A 215 -19.92 -34.75 17.93
CA GLN A 215 -20.93 -35.61 17.32
C GLN A 215 -20.28 -36.83 16.63
N ALA A 216 -19.21 -36.63 15.88
CA ALA A 216 -18.46 -37.69 15.23
C ALA A 216 -17.85 -38.69 16.24
N ALA A 217 -17.31 -38.19 17.35
CA ALA A 217 -16.80 -39.02 18.44
C ALA A 217 -17.91 -39.89 19.06
N ARG A 218 -19.07 -39.30 19.36
CA ARG A 218 -20.24 -40.05 19.86
C ARG A 218 -20.70 -41.11 18.87
N TYR A 219 -20.84 -40.75 17.60
CA TYR A 219 -21.23 -41.69 16.54
C TYR A 219 -20.28 -42.90 16.47
N ARG A 220 -18.95 -42.67 16.52
CA ARG A 220 -17.95 -43.76 16.50
C ARG A 220 -18.09 -44.69 17.71
N ASN A 221 -18.30 -44.13 18.91
CA ASN A 221 -18.49 -44.93 20.12
C ASN A 221 -19.74 -45.81 20.02
N LEU A 222 -20.90 -45.21 19.71
CA LEU A 222 -22.15 -45.94 19.55
C LEU A 222 -22.07 -46.98 18.43
N SER A 223 -21.47 -46.64 17.28
CA SER A 223 -21.26 -47.60 16.19
C SER A 223 -20.39 -48.78 16.62
N GLY A 224 -19.38 -48.54 17.47
CA GLY A 224 -18.57 -49.59 18.06
C GLY A 224 -19.35 -50.51 18.99
N GLU A 225 -20.21 -49.94 19.84
CA GLU A 225 -21.10 -50.69 20.73
C GLU A 225 -22.12 -51.52 19.95
N ILE A 226 -22.75 -50.94 18.94
CA ILE A 226 -23.69 -51.64 18.04
C ILE A 226 -23.00 -52.83 17.38
N ARG A 227 -21.81 -52.65 16.78
CA ARG A 227 -21.07 -53.76 16.16
C ARG A 227 -20.74 -54.89 17.14
N LYS A 228 -20.38 -54.55 18.38
CA LYS A 228 -20.12 -55.56 19.42
C LYS A 228 -21.39 -56.33 19.77
N ALA A 229 -22.52 -55.63 19.94
CA ALA A 229 -23.81 -56.24 20.23
C ALA A 229 -24.31 -57.12 19.07
N GLU A 230 -24.16 -56.67 17.83
CA GLU A 230 -24.47 -57.44 16.61
C GLU A 230 -23.61 -58.70 16.51
N ALA A 231 -22.30 -58.58 16.72
CA ALA A 231 -21.40 -59.73 16.71
C ALA A 231 -21.78 -60.76 17.79
N ALA A 232 -22.13 -60.31 19.00
CA ALA A 232 -22.61 -61.18 20.08
C ALA A 232 -23.94 -61.86 19.71
N LEU A 233 -24.89 -61.12 19.13
CA LEU A 233 -26.16 -61.67 18.65
C LEU A 233 -25.95 -62.73 17.58
N PHE A 234 -25.09 -62.46 16.59
CA PHE A 234 -24.77 -63.42 15.53
C PHE A 234 -24.09 -64.68 16.08
N PHE A 235 -23.19 -64.53 17.05
CA PHE A 235 -22.55 -65.68 17.70
C PHE A 235 -23.56 -66.57 18.43
N VAL A 236 -24.50 -65.98 19.18
CA VAL A 236 -25.57 -66.74 19.87
C VAL A 236 -26.45 -67.47 18.86
N ARG A 237 -26.85 -66.79 17.78
CA ARG A 237 -27.66 -67.39 16.71
C ARG A 237 -26.94 -68.53 16.02
N TRP A 238 -25.66 -68.34 15.68
CA TRP A 238 -24.83 -69.37 15.07
C TRP A 238 -24.66 -70.57 16.00
N SER A 239 -24.38 -70.34 17.29
CA SER A 239 -24.23 -71.42 18.28
C SER A 239 -25.51 -72.25 18.41
N ALA A 240 -26.67 -71.59 18.50
CA ALA A 240 -27.96 -72.28 18.53
C ALA A 240 -28.25 -73.06 17.25
N ALA A 241 -27.90 -72.52 16.07
CA ALA A 241 -28.03 -73.22 14.80
C ALA A 241 -27.08 -74.43 14.70
N ALA A 242 -25.86 -74.31 15.21
CA ALA A 242 -24.87 -75.38 15.24
C ALA A 242 -25.26 -76.54 16.18
N GLU A 243 -25.87 -76.23 17.33
CA GLU A 243 -26.46 -77.26 18.21
C GLU A 243 -27.61 -77.99 17.51
N ARG A 244 -28.56 -77.26 16.91
CA ARG A 244 -29.67 -77.86 16.15
C ARG A 244 -29.18 -78.72 14.98
N LEU A 245 -28.13 -78.29 14.29
CA LEU A 245 -27.52 -79.08 13.23
C LEU A 245 -26.92 -80.38 13.78
N ARG A 246 -26.18 -80.31 14.90
CA ARG A 246 -25.63 -81.50 15.57
C ARG A 246 -26.71 -82.48 16.01
N GLU A 247 -27.81 -81.98 16.58
CA GLU A 247 -28.97 -82.79 16.95
C GLU A 247 -29.60 -83.47 15.72
N ALA A 248 -29.81 -82.71 14.63
CA ALA A 248 -30.38 -83.23 13.39
C ALA A 248 -29.47 -84.26 12.71
N GLU A 249 -28.15 -84.03 12.67
CA GLU A 249 -27.17 -84.99 12.15
C GLU A 249 -27.12 -86.27 13.01
N GLY A 250 -27.19 -86.13 14.33
CA GLY A 250 -27.28 -87.27 15.26
C GLY A 250 -28.54 -88.10 15.02
N ALA A 251 -29.70 -87.45 14.90
CA ALA A 251 -30.97 -88.10 14.60
C ALA A 251 -30.94 -88.79 13.22
N ALA A 252 -30.37 -88.14 12.20
CA ALA A 252 -30.22 -88.71 10.87
C ALA A 252 -29.31 -89.96 10.87
N ARG A 253 -28.18 -89.91 11.59
CA ARG A 253 -27.29 -91.09 11.76
C ARG A 253 -28.00 -92.24 12.46
N ALA A 254 -28.75 -91.97 13.52
CA ALA A 254 -29.53 -92.98 14.23
C ALA A 254 -30.61 -93.61 13.31
N ALA A 255 -31.32 -92.79 12.55
CA ALA A 255 -32.33 -93.26 11.59
C ALA A 255 -31.71 -94.10 10.47
N LEU A 256 -30.55 -93.71 9.94
CA LEU A 256 -29.80 -94.49 8.94
C LEU A 256 -29.30 -95.82 9.51
N ALA A 257 -28.82 -95.86 10.75
CA ALA A 257 -28.42 -97.09 11.42
C ALA A 257 -29.61 -98.04 11.61
N ALA A 258 -30.76 -97.53 12.08
CA ALA A 258 -31.98 -98.31 12.22
C ALA A 258 -32.49 -98.86 10.87
N LEU A 259 -32.40 -98.07 9.80
CA LEU A 259 -32.72 -98.52 8.44
C LEU A 259 -31.77 -99.63 7.97
N ALA A 260 -30.48 -99.50 8.25
CA ALA A 260 -29.48 -100.53 7.93
C ALA A 260 -29.75 -101.84 8.68
N GLU A 261 -30.11 -101.79 9.96
CA GLU A 261 -30.51 -102.97 10.74
C GLU A 261 -31.79 -103.60 10.18
N ALA A 262 -32.81 -102.80 9.87
CA ALA A 262 -34.07 -103.30 9.32
C ALA A 262 -33.89 -103.94 7.94
N THR A 263 -33.06 -103.35 7.08
CA THR A 263 -32.74 -103.90 5.76
C THR A 263 -31.90 -105.17 5.85
N ALA A 264 -30.97 -105.27 6.79
CA ALA A 264 -30.22 -106.51 7.06
C ALA A 264 -31.13 -107.63 7.57
N ALA A 265 -32.07 -107.32 8.47
CA ALA A 265 -33.06 -108.27 8.96
C ALA A 265 -33.98 -108.78 7.84
N GLN A 266 -34.33 -107.93 6.86
CA GLN A 266 -35.16 -108.29 5.72
C GLN A 266 -34.40 -109.08 4.64
N ALA A 267 -33.07 -108.92 4.53
CA ALA A 267 -32.24 -109.68 3.60
C ALA A 267 -31.79 -111.05 4.14
N GLY A 268 -31.93 -111.29 5.46
CA GLY A 268 -31.62 -112.55 6.12
C GLY A 268 -32.81 -113.51 6.30
N ALA A 269 -33.99 -113.15 5.79
CA ALA A 269 -35.21 -113.95 5.76
C ALA A 269 -35.53 -114.38 4.32
#